data_AF-A0A662FP45-F1
#
_entry.id   AF-A0A662FP45-F1
#
_cell.length_a   1.000
_cell.length_b   1.000
_cell.length_c   1.000
_cell.angle_alpha   90.00
_cell.angle_beta   90.00
_cell.angle_gamma   90.00
#
_symmetry.space_group_name_H-M   'P 1'
#
loop_
_entity.id
_entity.type
_entity.pdbx_description
1 polymer ?
#
loop_
_entity_poly.entity_id
_entity_poly.type
_entity_poly.pdbx_seq_one_letter_code
_entity_poly.pdbx_strand_id
1 'polypeptide(L)'
;MSSDFYTYEELLARAWSKLPKKRIHRERWQPPKPEVMISGKRTFIQNFNQICDYLNRDPKHLMRFILRELAAPGSIEGNMLVI
;
A
#
# COMPACT_ATOMS: atom_id res chain seq x y z
N MET A 1 38.95 -4.59 -31.97
CA MET A 1 39.20 -5.40 -30.76
C MET A 1 40.15 -4.58 -29.91
N SER A 2 39.84 -4.05 -28.75
CA SER A 2 38.90 -4.37 -27.67
C SER A 2 38.55 -3.02 -27.03
N SER A 3 37.36 -2.51 -27.31
CA SER A 3 36.19 -2.58 -26.44
C SER A 3 36.16 -1.41 -25.47
N ASP A 4 35.30 -0.46 -25.82
CA ASP A 4 34.96 0.74 -25.05
C ASP A 4 34.54 0.36 -23.64
N PHE A 5 35.41 0.52 -22.65
CA PHE A 5 35.06 0.18 -21.28
C PHE A 5 35.51 1.27 -20.33
N TYR A 6 34.57 2.17 -20.05
CA TYR A 6 34.53 2.87 -18.77
C TYR A 6 34.90 1.89 -17.65
N THR A 7 35.75 2.33 -16.72
CA THR A 7 36.14 1.49 -15.58
C THR A 7 34.90 1.23 -14.73
N TYR A 8 34.78 0.03 -14.14
CA TYR A 8 33.64 -0.32 -13.27
C TYR A 8 33.37 0.75 -12.20
N GLU A 9 34.43 1.33 -11.63
CA GLU A 9 34.35 2.41 -10.64
C GLU A 9 33.71 3.68 -11.18
N GLU A 10 34.00 4.05 -12.44
CA GLU A 10 33.41 5.21 -13.11
C GLU A 10 31.92 4.99 -13.39
N LEU A 11 31.55 3.79 -13.82
CA LEU A 11 30.14 3.40 -14.04
C LEU A 11 29.38 3.37 -12.71
N LEU A 12 30.00 2.89 -11.64
CA LEU A 12 29.43 2.86 -10.30
C LEU A 12 29.22 4.27 -9.74
N ALA A 13 30.22 5.15 -9.82
CA ALA A 13 30.10 6.54 -9.39
C ALA A 13 29.03 7.30 -10.18
N ARG A 14 28.92 7.03 -11.49
CA ARG A 14 27.87 7.57 -12.35
C ARG A 14 26.49 7.04 -11.98
N ALA A 15 26.36 5.76 -11.60
CA ALA A 15 25.08 5.19 -11.16
C ALA A 15 24.63 5.80 -9.82
N TRP A 16 25.54 5.91 -8.85
CA TRP A 16 25.27 6.50 -7.53
C TRP A 16 24.93 7.99 -7.58
N SER A 17 25.56 8.76 -8.47
CA SER A 17 25.24 10.18 -8.65
C SER A 17 23.88 10.42 -9.32
N LYS A 18 23.41 9.48 -10.14
CA LYS A 18 22.08 9.54 -10.78
C LYS A 18 20.94 9.03 -9.88
N LEU A 19 21.25 8.28 -8.82
CA LEU A 19 20.26 7.81 -7.88
C LEU A 19 19.70 9.00 -7.09
N PRO A 20 18.36 9.15 -6.99
CA PRO A 20 17.77 10.17 -6.13
C PRO A 20 18.22 9.91 -4.69
N LYS A 21 18.55 10.98 -3.95
CA LYS A 21 18.92 10.89 -2.52
C LYS A 21 17.91 10.00 -1.82
N LYS A 22 18.37 8.85 -1.30
CA LYS A 22 17.52 7.91 -0.57
C LYS A 22 16.81 8.71 0.51
N ARG A 23 15.48 8.84 0.45
CA ARG A 23 14.71 9.35 1.59
C ARG A 23 14.85 8.28 2.66
N ILE A 24 15.85 8.43 3.53
CA ILE A 24 16.00 7.64 4.76
C ILE A 24 14.94 8.17 5.74
N HIS A 25 13.67 8.06 5.38
CA HIS A 25 12.59 8.15 6.35
C HIS A 25 12.31 6.72 6.74
N ARG A 26 13.04 6.25 7.75
CA ARG A 26 12.94 4.89 8.30
C ARG A 26 11.82 4.84 9.35
N GLU A 27 10.78 5.63 9.18
CA GLU A 27 9.55 5.45 9.94
C GLU A 27 8.87 4.22 9.40
N ARG A 28 8.47 3.31 10.31
CA ARG A 28 7.69 2.14 9.89
C ARG A 28 6.42 2.65 9.28
N TRP A 29 6.14 2.20 8.07
CA TRP A 29 4.86 2.40 7.45
C TRP A 29 3.76 1.82 8.34
N GLN A 30 2.91 2.68 8.87
CA GLN A 30 1.84 2.32 9.81
C GLN A 30 0.50 2.74 9.20
N PRO A 31 -0.35 1.79 8.80
CA PRO A 31 -1.68 2.14 8.32
C PRO A 31 -2.48 2.86 9.40
N PRO A 32 -3.39 3.77 9.00
CA PRO A 32 -4.32 4.40 9.94
C PRO A 32 -5.14 3.32 10.67
N LYS A 33 -5.43 3.55 11.96
CA LYS A 33 -6.22 2.60 12.76
C LYS A 33 -7.63 2.49 12.18
N PRO A 34 -8.17 1.28 11.96
CA PRO A 34 -9.52 1.12 11.43
C PRO A 34 -10.57 1.59 12.44
N GLU A 35 -11.50 2.41 11.96
CA GLU A 35 -12.67 2.88 12.71
C GLU A 35 -13.83 1.92 12.44
N VAL A 36 -14.12 1.06 13.41
CA VAL A 36 -15.11 -0.01 13.28
C VAL A 36 -16.32 0.30 14.16
N MET A 37 -17.51 0.22 13.56
CA MET A 37 -18.79 0.32 14.25
C MET A 37 -19.58 -0.96 14.03
N ILE A 38 -20.04 -1.58 15.12
CA ILE A 38 -20.83 -2.81 15.06
C ILE A 38 -22.28 -2.45 15.37
N SER A 39 -23.19 -2.76 14.46
CA SER A 39 -24.63 -2.59 14.64
C SER A 39 -25.35 -3.92 14.44
N GLY A 40 -25.72 -4.55 15.55
CA GLY A 40 -26.37 -5.87 15.56
C GLY A 40 -25.48 -6.95 14.93
N LYS A 41 -25.88 -7.44 13.75
CA LYS A 41 -25.17 -8.47 12.98
C LYS A 41 -24.27 -7.91 11.87
N ARG A 42 -24.23 -6.58 11.68
CA ARG A 42 -23.44 -5.92 10.63
C ARG A 42 -22.27 -5.17 11.23
N THR A 43 -21.13 -5.22 10.54
CA THR A 43 -19.89 -4.52 10.90
C THR A 43 -19.57 -3.47 9.84
N PHE A 44 -19.39 -2.23 10.28
CA PHE A 44 -19.11 -1.08 9.42
C PHE A 44 -17.68 -0.61 9.67
N ILE A 45 -16.87 -0.50 8.62
CA ILE A 45 -15.53 0.07 8.66
C ILE A 45 -15.61 1.45 7.98
N GLN A 46 -15.56 2.52 8.78
CA GLN A 46 -15.83 3.88 8.30
C GLN A 46 -14.69 4.46 7.46
N ASN A 47 -13.45 4.16 7.83
CA ASN A 47 -12.25 4.70 7.18
C ASN A 47 -11.65 3.76 6.13
N PHE A 48 -12.47 2.92 5.49
CA PHE A 48 -12.01 1.93 4.53
C PHE A 48 -11.26 2.55 3.34
N ASN A 49 -11.78 3.65 2.77
CA ASN A 49 -11.10 4.33 1.66
C ASN A 49 -9.77 4.97 2.09
N GLN A 50 -9.67 5.54 3.30
CA GLN A 50 -8.40 6.07 3.79
C GLN A 50 -7.33 4.97 3.94
N ILE A 51 -7.74 3.79 4.38
CA ILE A 51 -6.87 2.63 4.46
C ILE A 51 -6.44 2.20 3.04
N CYS A 52 -7.36 2.15 2.09
CA CYS A 52 -7.06 1.80 0.70
C CYS A 52 -6.08 2.78 0.04
N ASP A 53 -6.28 4.08 0.25
CA ASP A 53 -5.42 5.16 -0.25
C ASP A 53 -4.02 5.09 0.38
N TYR A 54 -3.96 4.87 1.69
CA TYR A 54 -2.69 4.71 2.40
C TYR A 54 -1.90 3.48 1.92
N LEU A 55 -2.62 2.41 1.57
CA LEU A 55 -2.06 1.18 1.00
C LEU A 55 -1.77 1.29 -0.50
N ASN A 56 -2.23 2.36 -1.16
CA ASN A 56 -2.21 2.55 -2.61
C ASN A 56 -2.81 1.35 -3.36
N ARG A 57 -4.01 0.91 -2.92
CA ARG A 57 -4.73 -0.24 -3.47
C ARG A 57 -6.17 0.12 -3.84
N ASP A 58 -6.70 -0.54 -4.87
CA ASP A 58 -8.10 -0.42 -5.25
C ASP A 58 -9.02 -0.98 -4.12
N PRO A 59 -10.05 -0.23 -3.71
CA PRO A 59 -10.97 -0.65 -2.65
C PRO A 59 -11.62 -2.01 -2.89
N LYS A 60 -11.96 -2.36 -4.14
CA LYS A 60 -12.58 -3.64 -4.48
C LYS A 60 -11.63 -4.82 -4.28
N HIS A 61 -10.35 -4.62 -4.58
CA HIS A 61 -9.34 -5.66 -4.37
C HIS A 61 -9.16 -5.95 -2.88
N LEU A 62 -9.07 -4.89 -2.06
CA LEU A 62 -8.89 -5.03 -0.62
C LEU A 62 -10.15 -5.60 0.06
N MET A 63 -11.33 -5.16 -0.37
CA MET A 63 -12.60 -5.74 0.07
C MET A 63 -12.65 -7.24 -0.21
N ARG A 64 -12.35 -7.65 -1.46
CA ARG A 64 -12.39 -9.06 -1.85
C ARG A 64 -11.43 -9.92 -1.03
N PHE A 65 -10.28 -9.37 -0.65
CA PHE A 65 -9.35 -10.02 0.26
C PHE A 65 -9.98 -10.20 1.65
N ILE A 66 -10.49 -9.13 2.27
CA ILE A 66 -11.12 -9.19 3.60
C ILE A 66 -12.30 -10.16 3.65
N LEU A 67 -13.21 -10.08 2.67
CA LEU A 67 -14.40 -10.95 2.62
C LEU A 67 -14.02 -12.42 2.46
N ARG A 68 -12.92 -12.71 1.73
CA ARG A 68 -12.41 -14.08 1.59
C ARG A 68 -11.81 -14.60 2.89
N GLU A 69 -11.04 -13.78 3.61
CA GLU A 69 -10.43 -14.18 4.89
C GLU A 69 -11.49 -14.34 6.00
N LEU A 70 -12.52 -13.50 6.00
CA LEU A 70 -13.59 -13.53 7.01
C LEU A 70 -14.73 -14.49 6.66
N ALA A 71 -14.74 -15.07 5.46
CA ALA A 71 -15.84 -15.89 4.94
C ALA A 71 -17.22 -15.24 5.11
N ALA A 72 -17.29 -13.91 4.96
CA ALA A 72 -18.49 -13.12 5.16
C ALA A 72 -18.87 -12.38 3.86
N PRO A 73 -20.18 -12.24 3.55
CA PRO A 73 -20.62 -11.35 2.49
C PRO A 73 -20.41 -9.90 2.92
N GLY A 74 -20.26 -8.98 1.98
CA GLY A 74 -20.14 -7.56 2.27
C GLY A 74 -20.15 -6.71 1.02
N SER A 75 -20.32 -5.41 1.19
CA SER A 75 -20.38 -4.43 0.10
C SER A 75 -19.72 -3.12 0.53
N ILE A 76 -19.21 -2.38 -0.45
CA ILE A 76 -18.76 -1.01 -0.23
C ILE A 76 -19.97 -0.09 -0.36
N GLU A 77 -20.29 0.64 0.70
CA GLU A 77 -21.32 1.69 0.71
C GLU A 77 -20.62 3.05 0.84
N GLY A 78 -20.46 3.73 -0.30
CA GLY A 78 -19.77 5.02 -0.37
C GLY A 78 -18.30 4.91 0.03
N ASN A 79 -17.97 5.42 1.21
CA ASN A 79 -16.61 5.42 1.77
C ASN A 79 -16.36 4.29 2.78
N MET A 80 -17.37 3.49 3.09
CA MET A 80 -17.36 2.51 4.17
C MET A 80 -17.47 1.09 3.62
N LEU A 81 -16.83 0.13 4.30
CA LEU A 81 -17.03 -1.30 4.04
C LEU A 81 -18.05 -1.84 5.04
N VAL A 82 -19.11 -2.45 4.51
CA VAL A 82 -20.15 -3.13 5.29
C VAL A 82 -19.96 -4.63 5.14
N ILE A 83 -19.82 -5.33 6.27
CA ILE A 83 -19.71 -6.78 6.39
C ILE A 83 -20.93 -7.29 7.16
#